data_AF-A0A8T0CCC5-F1
#
_entry.id   AF-A0A8T0CCC5-F1
#
_cell.length_a   1.000
_cell.length_b   1.000
_cell.length_c   1.000
_cell.angle_alpha   90.00
_cell.angle_beta   90.00
_cell.angle_gamma   90.00
#
_symmetry.space_group_name_H-M   'P 1'
#
loop_
_entity.id
_entity.type
_entity.pdbx_description
1 polymer ?
#
loop_
_entity_poly.entity_id
_entity_poly.type
_entity_poly.pdbx_seq_one_letter_code
_entity_poly.pdbx_strand_id
1 'polypeptide(L)' 'MPMARKRQVSLSDTKYYHCISRCVRRAFLCGKDRVTGKSYEHRRDWVEEKLQTLAKVFCIDVCGYAVMSNHTHIVL' A
#
# COMPACT_ATOMS: atom_id res chain seq x y z
N MET A 1 -2.01 17.86 10.91
CA MET A 1 -0.69 17.58 11.51
C MET A 1 -0.52 16.07 11.64
N PRO A 2 0.68 15.50 11.45
CA PRO A 2 0.89 14.07 11.69
C PRO A 2 0.69 13.75 13.18
N MET A 3 0.03 12.63 13.48
CA MET A 3 -0.16 12.13 14.84
C MET A 3 0.84 11.01 15.11
N ALA A 4 1.35 10.91 16.34
CA ALA A 4 2.25 9.82 16.71
C ALA A 4 1.52 8.46 16.61
N ARG A 5 2.16 7.44 16.03
CA ARG A 5 1.56 6.11 15.83
C ARG A 5 0.99 5.50 17.11
N LYS A 6 1.65 5.70 18.26
CA LYS A 6 1.17 5.21 19.57
C LYS A 6 -0.19 5.80 20.01
N ARG A 7 -0.65 6.88 19.36
CA ARG A 7 -1.98 7.49 19.58
C ARG A 7 -2.98 7.10 18.50
N GLN A 8 -2.54 6.42 17.44
CA GLN A 8 -3.36 5.98 16.31
C GLN A 8 -3.59 4.46 16.32
N VAL A 9 -2.71 3.70 16.99
CA VAL A 9 -2.72 2.23 17.06
C VAL A 9 -3.01 1.81 18.50
N SER A 10 -3.95 0.90 18.66
CA SER A 10 -4.49 0.36 19.91
C SER A 10 -4.77 -1.13 19.73
N LEU A 11 -3.80 -1.96 20.11
CA LEU A 11 -3.90 -3.42 19.97
C LEU A 11 -4.94 -4.06 20.90
N SER A 12 -5.40 -3.34 21.93
CA SER A 12 -6.50 -3.76 22.79
C SER A 12 -7.84 -3.71 22.07
N ASP A 13 -8.01 -2.76 21.15
CA ASP A 13 -9.28 -2.55 20.46
C ASP A 13 -9.36 -3.43 19.22
N THR A 14 -8.28 -3.47 18.43
CA THR A 14 -8.16 -4.36 17.27
C THR A 14 -6.70 -4.63 16.94
N LYS A 15 -6.41 -5.86 16.50
CA LYS A 15 -5.11 -6.20 15.92
C LYS A 15 -5.01 -5.85 14.44
N TYR A 16 -6.15 -5.59 13.79
CA TYR A 16 -6.23 -5.39 12.35
C TYR A 16 -6.31 -3.91 11.98
N TYR A 17 -5.48 -3.49 11.03
CA TYR A 17 -5.41 -2.10 10.55
C TYR A 17 -5.44 -2.03 9.03
N HIS A 18 -6.43 -1.30 8.50
CA HIS A 18 -6.52 -1.00 7.09
C HIS A 18 -5.70 0.25 6.75
N CYS A 19 -4.55 0.03 6.13
CA CYS A 19 -3.62 1.06 5.67
C CYS A 19 -3.78 1.31 4.17
N ILE A 20 -3.85 2.59 3.78
CA ILE A 20 -4.02 3.00 2.38
C ILE A 20 -2.93 4.00 2.03
N SER A 21 -2.29 3.83 0.88
CA SER A 21 -1.35 4.80 0.32
C SER A 21 -1.70 5.11 -1.13
N ARG A 22 -1.80 6.40 -1.48
CA ARG A 22 -2.24 6.85 -2.80
C ARG A 22 -1.21 7.78 -3.44
N CYS A 23 -0.91 7.53 -4.71
CA CYS A 23 -0.18 8.46 -5.55
C CYS A 23 -0.98 9.74 -5.79
N VAL A 24 -0.33 10.89 -5.62
CA VAL A 24 -0.89 12.21 -5.92
C VAL A 24 -0.37 12.73 -7.27
N ARG A 25 -0.86 13.90 -7.71
CA ARG A 25 -0.37 14.59 -8.93
C ARG A 25 -0.46 13.74 -10.21
N ARG A 26 -1.50 12.89 -10.32
CA ARG A 26 -1.72 11.97 -11.45
C ARG A 26 -0.54 11.01 -11.70
N ALA A 27 0.26 10.70 -10.69
CA ALA A 27 1.20 9.60 -10.76
C ALA A 27 0.46 8.25 -10.66
N PHE A 28 1.05 7.22 -11.26
CA PHE A 28 0.53 5.86 -11.30
C PHE A 28 1.54 4.92 -10.65
N LEU A 29 1.06 4.07 -9.73
CA LEU A 29 1.81 2.94 -9.22
C LEU A 29 2.01 1.91 -10.33
N CYS A 30 0.91 1.54 -10.98
CA CYS A 30 0.86 0.60 -12.09
C CYS A 30 -0.32 0.96 -13.02
N GLY A 31 -0.64 0.11 -14.01
CA GLY A 31 -1.70 0.36 -14.97
C GLY A 31 -1.30 1.29 -16.10
N LYS A 32 -2.27 1.60 -16.96
CA LYS A 32 -2.09 2.43 -18.15
C LYS A 32 -2.57 3.86 -17.89
N ASP A 33 -1.69 4.83 -18.10
CA ASP A 33 -2.10 6.23 -18.13
C ASP A 33 -2.95 6.47 -19.38
N ARG A 34 -4.20 6.89 -19.18
CA ARG A 34 -5.17 7.11 -20.27
C ARG A 34 -4.82 8.32 -21.14
N VAL A 35 -4.02 9.26 -20.65
CA VAL A 35 -3.66 10.48 -21.41
C VAL A 35 -2.42 10.26 -22.25
N THR A 36 -1.35 9.72 -21.68
CA THR A 36 -0.11 9.46 -22.42
C THR A 36 -0.09 8.10 -23.12
N GLY A 37 -1.01 7.20 -22.77
CA GLY A 37 -1.04 5.82 -23.24
C GLY A 37 0.06 4.93 -22.62
N LYS A 38 0.96 5.49 -21.81
CA LYS A 38 2.09 4.76 -21.22
C LYS A 38 1.62 3.74 -20.19
N SER A 39 2.11 2.51 -20.31
CA SER A 39 1.82 1.42 -19.37
C SER A 39 2.91 1.31 -18.30
N TYR A 40 2.48 1.23 -17.05
CA TYR A 40 3.28 0.99 -15.86
C TYR A 40 2.93 -0.34 -15.21
N GLU A 41 2.19 -1.21 -15.90
CA GLU A 41 1.64 -2.44 -15.32
C GLU A 41 2.71 -3.39 -14.79
N HIS A 42 3.90 -3.41 -15.40
CA HIS A 42 5.08 -4.17 -14.93
C HIS A 42 5.48 -3.86 -13.47
N ARG A 43 5.05 -2.73 -12.91
CA ARG A 43 5.36 -2.34 -11.53
C ARG A 43 4.44 -2.98 -10.50
N ARG A 44 3.32 -3.60 -10.90
CA ARG A 44 2.40 -4.24 -9.94
C ARG A 44 3.16 -5.30 -9.13
N ASP A 45 3.83 -6.21 -9.84
CA ASP A 45 4.60 -7.29 -9.23
C ASP A 45 5.70 -6.74 -8.31
N TRP A 46 6.37 -5.65 -8.71
CA TRP A 46 7.39 -5.01 -7.87
C TRP A 46 6.82 -4.45 -6.57
N VAL A 47 5.60 -3.88 -6.61
CA VAL A 47 4.92 -3.37 -5.41
C VAL A 47 4.54 -4.53 -4.49
N GLU A 48 4.04 -5.64 -5.06
CA GLU A 48 3.69 -6.84 -4.29
C GLU A 48 4.91 -7.51 -3.65
N GLU A 49 5.98 -7.72 -4.40
CA GLU A 49 7.25 -8.25 -3.90
C GLU A 49 7.84 -7.37 -2.79
N LYS A 50 7.76 -6.05 -2.96
CA LYS A 50 8.23 -5.11 -1.95
C LYS A 50 7.37 -5.19 -0.69
N LEU A 51 6.05 -5.27 -0.80
CA LEU A 51 5.14 -5.44 0.33
C LEU A 51 5.50 -6.70 1.12
N GLN A 52 5.65 -7.83 0.45
CA GLN A 52 6.01 -9.12 1.06
C GLN A 52 7.39 -9.07 1.75
N THR A 53 8.35 -8.39 1.13
CA THR A 53 9.68 -8.20 1.72
C THR A 53 9.59 -7.36 3.00
N LEU A 54 8.84 -6.27 2.99
CA LEU A 54 8.70 -5.39 4.15
C LEU A 54 7.94 -6.07 5.29
N ALA A 55 6.92 -6.87 5.00
CA ALA A 55 6.20 -7.67 5.99
C ALA A 55 7.15 -8.56 6.80
N LYS A 56 8.07 -9.26 6.11
CA LYS A 56 9.10 -10.08 6.74
C LYS A 56 10.09 -9.26 7.57
N VAL A 57 10.56 -8.13 7.04
CA VAL A 57 11.55 -7.26 7.72
C VAL A 57 10.98 -6.65 9.01
N PHE A 58 9.71 -6.24 8.99
CA PHE A 58 9.06 -5.62 10.13
C PHE A 58 8.37 -6.60 11.07
N CYS A 59 8.38 -7.90 10.74
CA CYS A 59 7.66 -8.94 11.47
C CYS A 59 6.17 -8.59 11.68
N ILE A 60 5.51 -8.17 10.60
CA ILE A 60 4.08 -7.83 10.58
C ILE A 60 3.38 -8.75 9.57
N ASP A 61 2.29 -9.38 9.98
CA ASP A 61 1.45 -10.18 9.09
C ASP A 61 0.63 -9.28 8.15
N VAL A 62 0.43 -9.73 6.92
CA VAL A 62 -0.47 -9.07 5.95
C VAL A 62 -1.67 -9.98 5.76
N CYS A 63 -2.78 -9.61 6.38
CA CYS A 63 -4.04 -10.34 6.28
C CYS A 63 -4.66 -10.26 4.88
N GLY A 64 -4.39 -9.17 4.16
CA GLY A 64 -4.82 -9.00 2.77
C GLY A 64 -4.28 -7.73 2.16
N TYR A 65 -4.20 -7.67 0.84
CA TYR A 65 -3.77 -6.48 0.13
C TYR A 65 -4.42 -6.37 -1.25
N ALA A 66 -4.46 -5.15 -1.79
CA ALA A 66 -4.82 -4.89 -3.18
C ALA A 66 -3.92 -3.78 -3.75
N VAL A 67 -3.34 -4.03 -4.92
CA VAL A 67 -2.52 -3.04 -5.66
C VAL A 67 -3.33 -2.51 -6.84
N MET A 68 -3.82 -1.28 -6.69
CA MET A 68 -4.53 -0.57 -7.76
C MET A 68 -3.57 0.34 -8.53
N SER A 69 -4.04 0.87 -9.66
CA SER A 69 -3.24 1.71 -10.56
C SER A 69 -2.63 2.94 -9.90
N ASN A 70 -3.27 3.50 -8.87
CA ASN A 70 -2.80 4.71 -8.18
C ASN A 70 -2.78 4.61 -6.66
N HIS A 71 -3.13 3.48 -6.05
CA HIS A 71 -3.08 3.32 -4.60
C HIS A 71 -2.99 1.85 -4.19
N THR A 72 -2.59 1.63 -2.95
CA THR A 72 -2.62 0.32 -2.30
C THR A 72 -3.61 0.32 -1.16
N HIS A 73 -4.22 -0.84 -0.93
CA HIS A 73 -4.94 -1.19 0.28
C HIS A 73 -4.19 -2.34 0.95
N ILE A 74 -3.90 -2.24 2.25
CA ILE A 74 -3.18 -3.25 3.00
C ILE A 74 -3.91 -3.43 4.33
N VAL A 75 -4.36 -4.64 4.61
CA VAL A 75 -4.86 -5.04 5.93
C VAL A 75 -3.72 -5.74 6.63
N LEU A 76 -3.15 -5.04 7.61
CA LEU A 76 -2.18 -5.58 8.57
C LEU A 76 -2.96 -6.27 9.69
#